data_AF-A0A933VXR5-F1
#
_entry.id   AF-A0A933VXR5-F1
#
_cell.length_a   1.000
_cell.length_b   1.000
_cell.length_c   1.000
_cell.angle_alpha   90.00
_cell.angle_beta   90.00
_cell.angle_gamma   90.00
#
_symmetry.space_group_name_H-M   'P 1'
#
loop_
_entity.id
_entity.type
_entity.pdbx_description
1 polymer ?
#
loop_
_entity_poly.entity_id
_entity_poly.type
_entity_poly.pdbx_seq_one_letter_code
_entity_poly.pdbx_strand_id
1 'polypeptide(L)'
;MAQAPARCLNHPDRTAIARCKQCHKPLCERCAKKMTGGIYCSDECYQKMNAFQDRVQKLDEARKPGLSIGKLVGRFLVPAIIIVVLYYVLVVEKVRSVGDIIDLIRKLIP
;
A
#
# COMPACT_ATOMS: atom_id res chain seq x y z
N MET A 1 0.04 28.23 -8.99
CA MET A 1 0.90 29.11 -8.19
C MET A 1 2.34 28.95 -8.70
N ALA A 2 2.86 29.92 -9.46
CA ALA A 2 4.27 29.90 -9.86
C ALA A 2 5.11 30.41 -8.68
N GLN A 3 5.79 29.52 -7.96
CA GLN A 3 6.78 29.95 -6.96
C GLN A 3 7.94 30.66 -7.68
N ALA A 4 8.38 31.79 -7.12
CA ALA A 4 9.61 32.47 -7.55
C ALA A 4 10.79 31.48 -7.59
N PRO A 5 11.72 31.61 -8.55
CA PRO A 5 12.82 30.68 -8.69
C PRO A 5 13.68 30.69 -7.42
N ALA A 6 13.62 29.60 -6.65
CA ALA A 6 14.46 29.43 -5.47
C ALA A 6 15.93 29.50 -5.89
N ARG A 7 16.78 30.18 -5.12
CA ARG A 7 18.22 30.23 -5.36
C ARG A 7 18.93 29.09 -4.64
N CYS A 8 20.02 28.61 -5.21
CA CYS A 8 20.80 27.56 -4.58
C CYS A 8 21.44 28.07 -3.29
N LEU A 9 21.34 27.30 -2.20
CA LEU A 9 21.93 27.66 -0.91
C LEU A 9 23.43 27.93 -1.01
N ASN A 10 24.15 27.09 -1.76
CA ASN A 10 25.61 27.20 -1.90
C ASN A 10 26.04 28.22 -2.97
N HIS A 11 25.11 28.62 -3.84
CA HIS A 11 25.40 29.48 -4.99
C HIS A 11 24.21 30.43 -5.20
N PRO A 12 24.20 31.60 -4.52
CA PRO A 12 23.09 32.55 -4.60
C PRO A 12 22.81 33.03 -6.02
N ASP A 13 23.85 33.09 -6.87
CA ASP A 13 23.74 33.52 -8.26
C ASP A 13 23.02 32.50 -9.15
N ARG A 14 22.89 31.24 -8.71
CA ARG A 14 22.31 30.16 -9.51
C ARG A 14 20.88 29.85 -9.09
N THR A 15 20.04 29.67 -10.10
CA THR A 15 18.68 29.13 -9.95
C THR A 15 18.75 27.68 -9.47
N ALA A 16 17.94 27.35 -8.47
CA ALA A 16 17.77 25.99 -8.01
C ALA A 16 16.84 25.22 -8.95
N ILE A 17 17.26 24.01 -9.29
CA ILE A 17 16.50 23.08 -10.15
C ILE A 17 15.89 21.93 -9.34
N ALA A 18 16.39 21.71 -8.11
CA ALA A 18 15.99 20.61 -7.25
C ALA A 18 16.02 21.02 -5.78
N ARG A 19 15.47 20.17 -4.90
CA ARG A 19 15.57 20.31 -3.45
C ARG A 19 16.16 19.04 -2.85
N CYS A 20 16.99 19.19 -1.83
CA CYS A 20 17.53 18.05 -1.08
C CYS A 20 16.38 17.29 -0.40
N LYS A 21 16.30 15.96 -0.55
CA LYS A 21 15.26 15.16 0.12
C LYS A 21 15.34 15.18 1.65
N GLN A 22 16.52 15.38 2.22
CA GLN A 22 16.71 15.36 3.67
C GLN A 22 16.47 16.73 4.32
N CYS A 23 17.13 17.78 3.81
CA CYS A 23 17.09 19.11 4.42
C CYS A 23 16.20 20.10 3.67
N HIS A 24 15.57 19.69 2.57
CA HIS A 24 14.67 20.49 1.72
C HIS A 24 15.28 21.77 1.12
N LYS A 25 16.59 21.95 1.27
CA LYS A 25 17.29 23.13 0.76
C LYS A 25 17.32 23.12 -0.78
N PRO A 26 17.14 24.28 -1.42
CA PRO A 26 17.21 24.42 -2.87
C PRO A 26 18.65 24.23 -3.39
N LEU A 27 18.79 23.47 -4.48
CA LEU A 27 20.07 23.08 -5.10
C LEU A 27 20.08 23.42 -6.59
N CYS A 28 21.19 23.99 -7.05
CA CYS A 28 21.48 24.12 -8.48
C CYS A 28 21.97 22.77 -9.04
N GLU A 29 22.10 22.71 -10.36
CA GLU A 29 22.55 21.52 -11.10
C GLU A 29 23.89 20.95 -10.59
N ARG A 30 24.83 21.82 -10.20
CA ARG A 30 26.13 21.39 -9.65
C ARG A 30 26.04 20.82 -8.24
N CYS A 31 25.12 21.32 -7.41
CA CYS A 31 24.98 20.84 -6.03
C CYS A 31 24.00 19.67 -5.90
N ALA A 32 23.22 19.38 -6.94
CA ALA A 32 22.25 18.30 -6.97
C ALA A 32 22.95 16.96 -7.22
N LYS A 33 23.38 16.28 -6.15
CA LYS A 33 23.91 14.92 -6.24
C LYS A 33 22.76 13.92 -6.33
N LYS A 34 22.66 13.20 -7.44
CA LYS A 34 21.72 12.08 -7.58
C LYS A 34 22.31 10.85 -6.90
N MET A 35 21.62 10.34 -5.88
CA MET A 35 21.98 9.11 -5.19
C MET A 35 20.75 8.21 -5.13
N THR A 36 20.93 6.98 -4.64
CA THR A 36 19.82 6.06 -4.39
C THR A 36 18.76 6.71 -3.50
N GLY A 37 17.50 6.66 -3.93
CA GLY A 37 16.39 7.26 -3.20
C GLY A 37 16.15 8.77 -3.45
N GLY A 38 17.00 9.51 -4.16
CA GLY A 38 16.69 10.89 -4.57
C GLY A 38 17.88 11.84 -4.79
N ILE A 39 17.59 13.15 -4.72
CA ILE A 39 18.59 14.21 -4.86
C ILE A 39 18.99 14.73 -3.47
N TYR A 40 20.30 14.86 -3.24
CA TYR A 40 20.86 15.31 -1.97
C TYR A 40 21.89 16.41 -2.17
N CYS A 41 22.08 17.26 -1.15
CA CYS A 41 23.06 18.34 -1.17
C CYS A 41 24.47 17.89 -0.78
N SER A 42 24.57 16.80 0.00
CA SER A 42 25.82 16.26 0.53
C SER A 42 25.65 14.79 0.89
N ASP A 43 26.77 14.08 0.99
CA ASP A 43 26.82 12.67 1.40
C ASP A 43 26.29 12.50 2.84
N GLU A 44 26.52 13.48 3.72
CA GLU A 44 25.96 13.48 5.07
C GLU A 44 24.42 13.50 5.09
N CYS A 45 23.80 14.28 4.20
CA CYS A 45 22.34 14.31 4.09
C CYS A 45 21.78 12.98 3.56
N TYR A 46 22.51 12.34 2.64
CA TYR A 46 22.16 11.02 2.15
C TYR A 46 22.25 9.95 3.26
N GLN A 47 23.34 9.93 4.02
CA GLN A 47 23.51 8.99 5.14
C GLN A 47 22.44 9.16 6.21
N LYS A 48 22.08 10.40 6.56
CA LYS A 48 20.99 10.67 7.53
C LYS A 48 19.63 10.18 7.03
N MET A 49 19.34 10.35 5.74
CA MET A 49 18.10 9.86 5.14
C MET A 49 18.06 8.33 5.09
N ASN A 50 19.15 7.67 4.68
CA ASN A 50 19.24 6.22 4.68
C ASN A 50 19.09 5.63 6.08
N ALA A 51 19.79 6.17 7.07
CA ALA A 51 19.67 5.72 8.46
C ALA A 51 18.25 5.96 9.02
N PHE A 52 17.51 6.95 8.52
CA PHE A 52 16.10 7.10 8.85
C PHE A 52 15.25 6.02 8.18
N GLN A 53 15.43 5.77 6.88
CA GLN A 53 14.70 4.75 6.14
C GLN A 53 14.92 3.34 6.71
N ASP A 54 16.15 2.99 7.06
CA ASP A 54 16.47 1.69 7.68
C ASP A 54 15.77 1.54 9.03
N ARG A 55 15.66 2.61 9.81
CA ARG A 55 14.93 2.59 11.09
C ARG A 55 13.43 2.40 10.87
N VAL A 56 12.86 3.09 9.89
CA VAL A 56 11.44 2.94 9.55
C VAL A 56 11.16 1.52 9.04
N GLN A 57 12.00 0.98 8.16
CA GLN A 57 11.86 -0.39 7.67
C GLN A 57 11.90 -1.41 8.80
N LYS A 58 12.84 -1.29 9.76
CA LYS A 58 12.89 -2.18 10.93
C LYS A 58 11.64 -2.08 11.81
N LEU A 59 11.05 -0.89 11.92
CA LEU A 59 9.80 -0.69 12.66
C LEU A 59 8.61 -1.30 11.91
N ASP A 60 8.57 -1.17 10.59
CA ASP A 60 7.52 -1.76 9.75
C ASP A 60 7.64 -3.29 9.70
N GLU A 61 8.84 -3.85 9.67
CA GLU A 61 9.09 -5.30 9.80
C GLU A 61 8.73 -5.82 11.19
N ALA A 62 9.07 -5.06 12.24
CA ALA A 62 8.69 -5.39 13.62
C ALA A 62 7.18 -5.26 13.86
N ARG A 63 6.49 -4.45 13.05
CA ARG A 63 5.03 -4.36 13.02
C ARG A 63 4.49 -5.63 12.36
N LYS A 64 4.40 -6.71 13.14
CA LYS A 64 3.68 -7.93 12.75
C LYS A 64 2.36 -7.50 12.09
N PRO A 65 2.05 -7.94 10.86
CA PRO A 65 0.75 -7.67 10.27
C PRO A 65 -0.27 -8.31 11.19
N GLY A 66 -0.90 -7.49 12.04
CA GLY A 66 -1.87 -7.94 13.01
C GLY A 66 -2.92 -8.72 12.24
N LEU A 67 -3.15 -9.98 12.65
CA LEU A 67 -4.15 -10.87 12.08
C LEU A 67 -5.43 -10.05 11.96
N SER A 68 -5.79 -9.67 10.73
CA SER A 68 -6.90 -8.76 10.49
C SER A 68 -8.17 -9.50 10.86
N ILE A 69 -8.65 -9.30 12.09
CA ILE A 69 -9.82 -9.98 12.64
C ILE A 69 -11.00 -9.85 11.67
N GLY A 70 -11.14 -8.71 10.99
CA GLY A 70 -12.15 -8.53 9.93
C GLY A 70 -12.04 -9.48 8.74
N LYS A 71 -10.83 -9.84 8.29
CA LYS A 71 -10.63 -10.85 7.23
C LYS A 71 -10.94 -12.27 7.72
N LEU A 72 -10.59 -12.58 8.97
CA LEU A 72 -10.89 -13.88 9.58
C LEU A 72 -12.40 -14.05 9.80
N VAL A 73 -13.05 -13.01 10.32
CA VAL A 73 -14.50 -12.94 10.53
C VAL A 73 -15.24 -13.08 9.20
N GLY A 74 -14.83 -12.36 8.15
CA GLY A 74 -15.44 -12.51 6.81
C GLY A 74 -15.24 -13.91 6.21
N ARG A 75 -14.07 -14.54 6.42
CA ARG A 75 -13.74 -15.88 5.93
C ARG A 75 -14.65 -16.97 6.53
N PHE A 76 -15.10 -16.81 7.77
CA PHE A 76 -15.93 -17.81 8.46
C PHE A 76 -17.42 -17.45 8.53
N LEU A 77 -17.77 -16.17 8.73
CA LEU A 77 -19.18 -15.76 8.83
C LEU A 77 -19.92 -15.88 7.50
N VAL A 78 -19.31 -15.49 6.37
CA VAL A 78 -19.98 -15.56 5.06
C VAL A 78 -20.36 -17.00 4.69
N PRO A 79 -19.45 -18.01 4.74
CA PRO A 79 -19.86 -19.39 4.46
C PRO A 79 -20.81 -19.94 5.51
N ALA A 80 -20.67 -19.57 6.79
CA ALA A 80 -21.61 -20.00 7.82
C ALA A 80 -23.04 -19.50 7.55
N ILE A 81 -23.20 -18.23 7.16
CA ILE A 81 -24.49 -17.66 6.77
C ILE A 81 -25.04 -18.36 5.53
N ILE A 82 -24.21 -18.58 4.50
CA ILE A 82 -24.63 -19.29 3.29
C ILE A 82 -25.10 -20.72 3.60
N ILE A 83 -24.38 -21.46 4.45
CA ILE A 83 -24.74 -22.82 4.87
C ILE A 83 -26.06 -22.82 5.65
N VAL A 84 -26.25 -21.87 6.57
CA VAL A 84 -27.49 -21.75 7.35
C VAL A 84 -28.67 -21.42 6.44
N VAL A 85 -28.50 -20.50 5.48
CA VAL A 85 -29.55 -20.15 4.50
C VAL A 85 -29.86 -21.35 3.61
N LEU A 86 -28.85 -22.05 3.08
CA LEU A 86 -29.03 -23.28 2.31
C LEU A 86 -29.77 -24.35 3.10
N TYR A 87 -29.39 -24.58 4.36
CA TYR A 87 -30.07 -25.50 5.25
C TYR A 87 -31.54 -25.13 5.43
N TYR A 88 -31.83 -23.86 5.72
CA TYR A 88 -33.20 -23.36 5.86
C TYR A 88 -34.02 -23.55 4.58
N VAL A 89 -33.47 -23.23 3.41
CA VAL A 89 -34.15 -23.39 2.12
C VAL A 89 -34.44 -24.88 1.85
N LEU A 90 -33.46 -25.76 2.06
CA LEU A 90 -33.62 -27.21 1.87
C LEU A 90 -34.66 -27.83 2.82
N VAL A 91 -34.75 -27.33 4.06
CA VAL A 91 -35.69 -27.84 5.07
C VAL A 91 -37.10 -27.27 4.88
N VAL A 92 -37.23 -25.98 4.57
CA VAL A 92 -38.54 -25.30 4.44
C VAL A 92 -39.24 -25.64 3.12
N GLU A 93 -38.52 -25.72 2.00
CA GLU A 93 -39.16 -26.04 0.72
C GLU A 93 -39.51 -27.52 0.56
N LYS A 94 -39.13 -28.39 1.51
CA LYS A 94 -39.38 -29.83 1.42
C LYS A 94 -38.92 -30.38 0.05
N VAL A 95 -37.82 -29.82 -0.48
CA VAL A 95 -37.17 -30.28 -1.71
C VAL A 95 -36.73 -31.70 -1.45
N ARG A 96 -37.53 -32.63 -1.98
CA ARG A 96 -37.48 -34.06 -1.69
C ARG A 96 -36.24 -34.73 -2.26
N SER A 97 -35.41 -34.02 -3.03
CA SER A 97 -34.21 -34.59 -3.61
C SER A 97 -33.18 -33.54 -4.02
N VAL A 98 -31.93 -33.78 -3.66
CA VAL A 98 -30.72 -33.07 -4.10
C VAL A 98 -30.54 -33.14 -5.63
N GLY A 99 -31.24 -34.07 -6.30
CA GLY A 99 -31.17 -34.31 -7.74
C GLY A 99 -31.64 -33.12 -8.60
N ASP A 100 -32.72 -32.43 -8.24
CA ASP A 100 -33.28 -31.35 -9.09
C ASP A 100 -32.36 -30.12 -9.18
N ILE A 101 -31.58 -29.86 -8.13
CA ILE A 101 -30.61 -28.76 -8.12
C ILE A 101 -29.40 -29.10 -8.99
N ILE A 102 -28.94 -30.36 -8.98
CA ILE A 102 -27.82 -30.81 -9.82
C ILE A 102 -28.20 -30.76 -11.30
N ASP A 103 -29.45 -31.14 -11.64
CA ASP A 103 -29.96 -31.06 -13.01
C ASP A 103 -30.12 -29.61 -13.48
N LEU A 104 -30.53 -28.69 -12.60
CA LEU A 104 -30.65 -27.27 -12.94
C LEU A 104 -29.28 -26.59 -13.14
N ILE A 105 -28.29 -26.91 -12.31
CA ILE A 105 -26.93 -26.37 -12.43
C ILE A 105 -26.24 -26.90 -13.70
N ARG A 106 -26.42 -28.19 -14.03
CA ARG A 106 -25.96 -28.76 -15.33
C ARG A 106 -26.58 -28.08 -16.54
N LYS A 107 -27.79 -27.54 -16.41
CA LYS A 107 -28.49 -26.86 -17.51
C LYS A 107 -28.08 -25.39 -17.66
N LEU A 108 -27.53 -24.79 -16.60
CA LEU A 108 -27.14 -23.38 -16.57
C LEU A 108 -25.64 -23.15 -16.84
N ILE A 109 -24.81 -24.19 -16.66
CA ILE A 109 -23.40 -24.20 -17.03
C ILE A 109 -23.25 -25.19 -18.20
N PRO A 110 -23.22 -24.73 -19.46
CA PRO A 110 -22.89 -25.60 -20.59
C PRO A 110 -21.45 -26.10 -20.53
#